data_AF-A0A5C3LMU1-F1
#
_entry.id   AF-A0A5C3LMU1-F1
#
_cell.length_a   1.000
_cell.length_b   1.000
_cell.length_c   1.000
_cell.angle_alpha   90.00
_cell.angle_beta   90.00
_cell.angle_gamma   90.00
#
_symmetry.space_group_name_H-M   'P 1'
#
loop_
_entity.id
_entity.type
_entity.pdbx_description
1 polymer ?
#
loop_
_entity_poly.entity_id
_entity_poly.type
_entity_poly.pdbx_seq_one_letter_code
_entity_poly.pdbx_strand_id
1 'polypeptide(L)'
;MTGFNVRNLSGINGLQVFVSKYSNEHGSDAWYSMAPNSTESWNRNGWELIAFQEPGTQNRRGWYINCGGQTVGITFYGFNQDIGVIPE
;
A
#
# COMPACT_ATOMS: atom_id res chain seq x y z
N MET A 1 -13.54 -1.36 10.29
CA MET A 1 -12.83 -2.43 9.57
C MET A 1 -11.36 -2.09 9.68
N THR A 2 -10.52 -2.94 10.28
CA THR A 2 -9.10 -2.61 10.53
C THR A 2 -8.26 -2.89 9.29
N GLY A 3 -7.27 -2.05 9.02
CA GLY A 3 -6.32 -2.28 7.94
C GLY A 3 -5.79 -1.02 7.28
N PHE A 4 -5.59 -1.08 5.98
CA PHE A 4 -4.98 -0.02 5.20
C PHE A 4 -5.89 0.44 4.07
N ASN A 5 -6.11 1.75 3.97
CA ASN A 5 -6.71 2.39 2.82
C ASN A 5 -5.58 3.04 2.01
N VAL A 6 -5.21 2.43 0.89
CA VAL A 6 -4.12 2.91 0.05
C VAL A 6 -4.71 3.72 -1.09
N ARG A 7 -4.20 4.93 -1.28
CA ARG A 7 -4.57 5.86 -2.35
C ARG A 7 -3.39 6.07 -3.30
N ASN A 8 -3.64 5.96 -4.60
CA ASN A 8 -2.63 6.21 -5.63
C ASN A 8 -2.83 7.61 -6.23
N LEU A 9 -1.93 8.54 -5.88
CA LEU A 9 -1.85 9.88 -6.47
C LEU A 9 -0.57 10.09 -7.29
N SER A 10 0.13 9.01 -7.64
CA SER A 10 1.39 9.09 -8.40
C SER A 10 1.20 9.45 -9.88
N GLY A 11 0.00 9.24 -10.43
CA GLY A 11 -0.25 9.35 -11.87
C GLY A 11 0.31 8.20 -12.71
N ILE A 12 0.96 7.21 -12.10
CA ILE A 12 1.61 6.08 -12.80
C ILE A 12 0.55 5.08 -13.28
N ASN A 13 0.48 4.88 -14.59
CA ASN A 13 -0.35 3.84 -15.19
C ASN A 13 0.25 2.46 -14.93
N GLY A 14 -0.56 1.55 -14.39
CA GLY A 14 -0.13 0.19 -14.07
C GLY A 14 0.72 0.08 -12.82
N LEU A 15 0.73 1.09 -11.93
CA LEU A 15 1.34 0.98 -10.61
C LEU A 15 0.88 -0.32 -9.93
N GLN A 16 1.82 -1.04 -9.31
CA GLN A 16 1.49 -2.20 -8.52
C GLN A 16 1.76 -1.94 -7.05
N VAL A 17 0.83 -2.38 -6.22
CA VAL A 17 0.92 -2.34 -4.76
C VAL A 17 0.99 -3.76 -4.21
N PHE A 18 1.82 -3.93 -3.20
CA PHE A 18 1.99 -5.13 -2.42
C PHE A 18 1.72 -4.78 -0.96
N VAL A 19 0.86 -5.56 -0.31
CA VAL A 19 0.64 -5.49 1.13
C VAL A 19 0.89 -6.89 1.66
N SER A 20 1.93 -7.06 2.47
CA SER A 20 2.28 -8.37 3.00
C SER A 20 1.13 -9.00 3.78
N LYS A 21 1.28 -10.29 4.04
CA LYS A 21 0.44 -11.08 4.93
C LYS A 21 1.14 -11.37 6.27
N TYR A 22 2.14 -10.56 6.63
CA TYR A 22 3.04 -10.79 7.76
C TYR A 22 2.29 -10.99 9.09
N SER A 23 1.25 -10.19 9.34
CA SER A 23 0.41 -10.31 10.54
C SER A 23 -0.91 -11.06 10.29
N ASN A 24 -1.13 -11.62 9.10
CA ASN A 24 -2.35 -12.35 8.75
C ASN A 24 -2.09 -13.42 7.67
N GLU A 25 -1.87 -14.67 8.07
CA GLU A 25 -1.53 -15.77 7.16
C GLU A 25 -2.60 -16.08 6.10
N HIS A 26 -3.85 -15.66 6.31
CA HIS A 26 -4.95 -15.81 5.35
C HIS A 26 -4.95 -14.73 4.25
N GLY A 27 -4.06 -13.73 4.36
CA GLY A 27 -3.84 -12.72 3.33
C GLY A 27 -3.06 -13.26 2.12
N SER A 28 -2.74 -12.36 1.20
CA SER A 28 -1.95 -12.67 0.00
C SER A 28 -0.76 -11.73 -0.10
N ASP A 29 0.40 -12.29 -0.45
CA ASP A 29 1.66 -11.59 -0.78
C ASP A 29 1.78 -11.35 -2.29
N ALA A 30 0.66 -11.22 -3.00
CA ALA A 30 0.68 -10.89 -4.43
C ALA A 30 0.85 -9.38 -4.65
N TRP A 31 1.34 -9.04 -5.83
CA TRP A 31 1.27 -7.68 -6.37
C TRP A 31 -0.09 -7.47 -7.03
N TYR A 32 -0.72 -6.34 -6.74
CA TYR A 32 -2.02 -5.95 -7.30
C TYR A 32 -1.85 -4.67 -8.10
N SER A 33 -2.41 -4.63 -9.31
CA SER A 33 -2.45 -3.41 -10.11
C SER A 33 -3.43 -2.40 -9.50
N MET A 34 -3.03 -1.14 -9.47
CA MET A 34 -3.80 -0.05 -8.89
C MET A 34 -3.86 1.11 -9.87
N ALA A 35 -5.08 1.52 -10.24
CA ALA A 35 -5.28 2.61 -11.20
C ALA A 35 -4.85 3.97 -10.60
N PRO A 36 -4.40 4.94 -11.42
CA PRO A 36 -4.23 6.32 -10.97
C PRO A 36 -5.51 6.89 -10.36
N ASN A 37 -5.38 7.72 -9.32
CA ASN A 37 -6.47 8.38 -8.61
C ASN A 37 -7.50 7.43 -7.97
N SER A 38 -7.14 6.16 -7.78
CA SER A 38 -7.97 5.17 -7.08
C SER A 38 -7.58 5.04 -5.60
N THR A 39 -8.50 4.46 -4.84
CA THR A 39 -8.26 4.00 -3.47
C THR A 39 -8.67 2.54 -3.39
N GLU A 40 -7.84 1.73 -2.75
CA GLU A 40 -8.03 0.30 -2.54
C GLU A 40 -7.80 -0.03 -1.06
N SER A 41 -8.46 -1.07 -0.56
CA SER A 41 -8.47 -1.40 0.87
C SER A 41 -7.91 -2.80 1.14
N TRP A 42 -7.04 -2.92 2.14
CA TRP A 42 -6.52 -4.20 2.63
C TRP A 42 -6.92 -4.42 4.08
N ASN A 43 -7.71 -5.48 4.30
CA ASN A 43 -8.01 -5.97 5.64
C ASN A 43 -6.75 -6.61 6.26
N ARG A 44 -6.20 -5.94 7.27
CA ARG A 44 -5.00 -6.34 8.01
C ARG A 44 -5.13 -5.93 9.46
N ASN A 45 -4.37 -6.56 10.35
CA ASN A 45 -4.28 -6.13 11.74
C ASN A 45 -2.85 -6.38 12.24
N GLY A 46 -2.16 -5.32 12.66
CA GLY A 46 -0.76 -5.37 13.07
C GLY A 46 0.19 -4.77 12.03
N TRP A 47 1.41 -5.27 12.01
CA TRP A 47 2.51 -4.80 11.15
C TRP A 47 2.42 -5.42 9.76
N GLU A 48 2.55 -4.59 8.71
CA GLU A 48 2.69 -5.06 7.34
C GLU A 48 3.75 -4.25 6.58
N LEU A 49 4.43 -4.91 5.64
CA LEU A 49 5.19 -4.26 4.59
C LEU A 49 4.23 -3.86 3.47
N ILE A 50 4.19 -2.55 3.18
CA ILE A 50 3.44 -1.99 2.07
C ILE A 50 4.45 -1.44 1.07
N ALA A 51 4.42 -1.96 -0.16
CA ALA A 51 5.37 -1.62 -1.19
C ALA A 51 4.68 -1.28 -2.50
N PHE A 52 5.32 -0.41 -3.27
CA PHE A 52 4.89 -0.01 -4.60
C PHE A 52 5.99 -0.30 -5.60
N GLN A 53 5.61 -0.67 -6.82
CA GLN A 53 6.51 -0.79 -7.96
C GLN A 53 5.86 -0.27 -9.23
N GLU A 54 6.70 0.24 -10.12
CA GLU A 54 6.33 0.58 -11.48
C GLU A 54 6.79 -0.54 -12.42
N PRO A 55 5.86 -1.30 -13.04
CA PRO A 55 6.24 -2.39 -13.94
C PRO A 55 7.10 -1.91 -15.10
N GLY A 56 8.14 -2.68 -15.43
CA GLY A 56 9.07 -2.35 -16.51
C GLY A 56 10.19 -1.38 -16.13
N THR A 57 10.21 -0.87 -14.89
CA THR A 57 11.33 -0.09 -14.35
C THR A 57 11.97 -0.80 -13.16
N GLN A 58 13.01 -0.19 -12.59
CA GLN A 58 13.62 -0.64 -11.32
C GLN A 58 13.04 0.12 -10.11
N ASN A 59 12.04 0.97 -10.32
CA ASN A 59 11.45 1.77 -9.24
C ASN A 59 10.61 0.87 -8.33
N ARG A 60 11.10 0.65 -7.11
CA ARG A 60 10.40 -0.06 -6.05
C ARG A 60 10.74 0.55 -4.69
N ARG A 61 9.73 0.77 -3.85
CA ARG A 61 9.90 1.30 -2.48
C ARG A 61 8.86 0.70 -1.55
N GLY A 62 9.24 0.45 -0.30
CA GLY A 62 8.35 -0.14 0.70
C GLY A 62 8.55 0.42 2.10
N TRP A 63 7.50 0.32 2.91
CA TRP A 63 7.41 0.83 4.28
C TRP A 63 6.79 -0.23 5.19
N TYR A 64 7.33 -0.37 6.41
CA TYR A 64 6.71 -1.16 7.46
C TYR A 64 5.76 -0.28 8.28
N ILE A 65 4.47 -0.60 8.28
CA ILE A 65 3.44 0.21 8.91
C ILE A 65 2.54 -0.69 9.76
N ASN A 66 2.22 -0.23 10.97
CA ASN A 66 1.28 -0.90 11.86
C ASN A 66 -0.09 -0.23 11.79
N CYS A 67 -1.14 -1.00 11.52
CA CYS A 67 -2.52 -0.51 11.55
C CYS A 67 -3.20 -0.67 12.92
N GLY A 68 -2.61 -1.40 13.88
CA GLY A 68 -2.90 -1.30 15.31
C GLY A 68 -4.36 -1.34 15.73
N GLY A 69 -5.20 -2.18 15.11
CA GLY A 69 -6.64 -2.25 15.41
C GLY A 69 -7.50 -1.17 14.75
N GLN A 70 -6.92 -0.17 14.08
CA GLN A 70 -7.60 0.91 13.36
C GLN A 70 -7.38 0.86 11.83
N THR A 71 -8.00 1.78 11.11
CA THR A 71 -7.70 2.01 9.70
C THR A 71 -6.56 3.01 9.58
N VAL A 72 -5.62 2.76 8.68
CA VAL A 72 -4.54 3.70 8.34
C VAL A 72 -4.66 4.07 6.87
N GLY A 73 -4.87 5.35 6.61
CA GLY A 73 -4.82 5.94 5.28
C GLY A 73 -3.37 6.12 4.82
N ILE A 74 -3.05 5.59 3.64
CA ILE A 74 -1.74 5.69 2.99
C ILE A 74 -1.94 6.35 1.64
N THR A 75 -1.19 7.41 1.36
CA THR A 75 -1.19 8.05 0.05
C THR A 75 0.17 7.91 -0.61
N PHE A 76 0.22 7.25 -1.76
CA PHE A 76 1.41 7.15 -2.59
C PHE A 76 1.40 8.22 -3.67
N TYR A 77 2.39 9.11 -3.63
CA TYR A 77 2.50 10.24 -4.56
C TYR A 77 3.56 10.03 -5.66
N GLY A 78 4.15 8.84 -5.76
CA GLY A 78 5.26 8.53 -6.67
C GLY A 78 6.60 8.36 -5.95
N PHE A 79 7.63 7.94 -6.69
CA PHE A 79 8.91 7.51 -6.13
C PHE A 79 9.84 8.66 -5.68
N ASN A 80 9.52 9.90 -6.04
CA ASN A 80 10.35 11.08 -5.76
C ASN A 80 10.04 11.76 -4.42
N GLN A 81 9.10 11.24 -3.65
CA GLN A 81 8.76 11.75 -2.32
C GLN A 81 8.31 10.60 -1.40
N ASP A 82 8.14 10.91 -0.12
CA ASP A 82 7.61 9.93 0.85
C ASP A 82 6.09 9.77 0.72
N ILE A 83 5.56 8.72 1.35
CA ILE A 83 4.12 8.49 1.45
C ILE A 83 3.48 9.44 2.48
N GLY A 84 2.20 9.75 2.28
CA GLY A 84 1.35 10.29 3.34
C GLY A 84 0.82 9.14 4.19
N VAL A 85 0.85 9.29 5.52
CA VAL A 85 0.28 8.32 6.47
C VAL A 85 -0.61 9.05 7.45
N ILE A 86 -1.88 8.65 7.55
CA ILE A 86 -2.90 9.31 8.37
C ILE A 86 -3.71 8.21 9.11
N PRO A 87 -3.82 8.25 10.45
CA PRO A 87 -4.79 7.43 11.17
C PRO A 87 -6.21 7.86 10.79
N GLU A 88 -7.07 6.90 10.42
CA GLU A 88 -8.47 7.14 10.02
C GLU A 88 -9.48 6.73 11.10
#